data_AF-A0A6B1GEJ4-F1
#
_entry.id   AF-A0A6B1GEJ4-F1
#
_cell.length_a   1.000
_cell.length_b   1.000
_cell.length_c   1.000
_cell.angle_alpha   90.00
_cell.angle_beta   90.00
_cell.angle_gamma   90.00
#
_symmetry.space_group_name_H-M   'P 1'
#
loop_
_entity.id
_entity.type
_entity.pdbx_description
1 polymer ?
#
loop_
_entity_poly.entity_id
_entity_poly.type
_entity_poly.pdbx_seq_one_letter_code
_entity_poly.pdbx_strand_id
1 'polypeptide(L)' 'MNEYELMYVISPRLMVEEIDSTIERIQGLVEDAGGEILLTDNWGRRRLAYP' A
#
# COMPACT_ATOMS: atom_id res chain seq x y z
N MET A 1 -23.05 1.93 -0.51
CA MET A 1 -21.69 1.63 -0.02
C MET A 1 -20.85 1.47 -1.26
N ASN A 2 -19.70 2.16 -1.33
CA ASN A 2 -18.87 2.19 -2.52
C ASN A 2 -17.59 1.42 -2.23
N GLU A 3 -17.21 0.54 -3.14
CA GLU A 3 -15.95 -0.19 -3.08
C GLU A 3 -14.90 0.61 -3.84
N TYR A 4 -13.71 0.75 -3.25
CA TYR A 4 -12.59 1.46 -3.84
C TYR A 4 -11.35 0.57 -3.82
N GLU A 5 -10.52 0.73 -4.84
CA GLU A 5 -9.22 0.09 -4.94
C GLU A 5 -8.14 1.17 -4.96
N LEU A 6 -7.19 1.07 -4.03
CA LEU A 6 -6.03 1.96 -3.94
C LEU A 6 -4.76 1.18 -4.31
N MET A 7 -4.15 1.54 -5.43
CA MET A 7 -2.85 1.03 -5.84
C MET A 7 -1.79 2.11 -5.69
N TYR A 8 -0.67 1.77 -5.07
CA TYR A 8 0.48 2.66 -4.92
C TYR A 8 1.79 1.90 -5.14
N VAL A 9 2.85 2.63 -5.49
CA VAL A 9 4.18 2.07 -5.72
C VAL A 9 5.14 2.63 -4.69
N ILE A 10 5.84 1.75 -3.97
CA ILE A 10 6.87 2.13 -3.02
C ILE A 10 8.23 2.14 -3.72
N SER A 11 9.06 3.14 -3.41
CA SER A 11 10.43 3.23 -3.92
C SER A 11 11.24 1.99 -3.56
N PRO A 12 11.98 1.37 -4.51
CA PRO A 12 12.79 0.19 -4.22
C PRO A 12 14.04 0.49 -3.38
N ARG A 13 14.30 1.78 -3.10
CA ARG A 13 15.44 2.23 -2.28
C ARG A 13 15.22 2.08 -0.78
N LEU A 14 13.98 1.86 -0.35
CA LEU A 14 13.64 1.66 1.06
C LEU A 14 14.04 0.26 1.54
N MET A 15 14.36 0.16 2.81
CA MET A 15 14.58 -1.11 3.51
C MET A 15 13.24 -1.83 3.74
N VAL A 16 13.29 -3.15 4.00
CA VAL A 16 12.08 -3.96 4.21
C VAL A 16 11.23 -3.43 5.36
N GLU A 17 11.86 -3.08 6.48
CA GLU A 17 11.18 -2.52 7.66
C GLU A 17 10.45 -1.20 7.35
N GLU A 18 11.03 -0.36 6.49
CA GLU A 18 10.42 0.90 6.06
C GLU A 18 9.24 0.68 5.11
N ILE A 19 9.29 -0.40 4.31
CA ILE A 19 8.18 -0.81 3.43
C ILE A 19 6.98 -1.23 4.27
N ASP A 20 7.20 -2.11 5.25
CA ASP A 20 6.14 -2.62 6.12
C ASP A 20 5.51 -1.48 6.94
N SER A 21 6.33 -0.61 7.53
CA SER A 21 5.84 0.60 8.22
C SER A 21 5.02 1.53 7.32
N THR A 22 5.39 1.63 6.04
CA THR A 22 4.63 2.44 5.08
C THR A 22 3.27 1.82 4.78
N ILE A 23 3.19 0.49 4.66
CA ILE A 23 1.94 -0.24 4.45
C ILE A 23 1.01 -0.03 5.66
N GLU A 24 1.51 -0.25 6.87
CA GLU A 24 0.74 -0.06 8.11
C GLU A 24 0.22 1.38 8.23
N ARG A 25 1.04 2.39 7.91
CA ARG A 25 0.62 3.78 7.93
C ARG A 25 -0.51 4.07 6.94
N ILE A 26 -0.49 3.47 5.75
CA ILE A 26 -1.54 3.65 4.75
C ILE A 26 -2.83 2.96 5.21
N GLN A 27 -2.74 1.77 5.78
CA GLN A 27 -3.89 1.05 6.33
C GLN A 27 -4.55 1.85 7.47
N GLY A 28 -3.74 2.36 8.41
CA GLY A 28 -4.24 3.21 9.49
C GLY A 28 -4.95 4.46 8.98
N LEU A 29 -4.45 5.10 7.92
CA LEU A 29 -5.14 6.26 7.31
C LEU A 29 -6.53 5.90 6.75
N VAL A 30 -6.70 4.69 6.20
CA VAL A 30 -8.00 4.23 5.68
C VAL A 30 -8.96 3.95 6.83
N GLU A 31 -8.49 3.27 7.88
CA GLU A 31 -9.28 2.96 9.07
C GLU A 31 -9.67 4.22 9.85
N ASP A 32 -8.75 5.17 10.04
CA ASP A 32 -8.98 6.46 10.69
C ASP A 32 -10.02 7.31 9.94
N ALA A 33 -10.11 7.16 8.62
CA ALA A 33 -11.12 7.81 7.80
C ALA A 33 -12.49 7.10 7.85
N GLY A 34 -12.63 6.02 8.63
CA GLY A 34 -13.84 5.22 8.75
C GLY A 34 -14.06 4.22 7.59
N GLY A 35 -13.01 3.93 6.83
CA GLY A 35 -13.02 2.90 5.78
C GLY A 35 -12.76 1.51 6.36
N GLU A 36 -13.32 0.49 5.72
CA GLU A 36 -13.05 -0.92 6.02
C GLU A 36 -12.12 -1.51 4.95
N ILE A 37 -11.06 -2.18 5.37
CA ILE A 37 -10.12 -2.85 4.47
C ILE A 37 -10.62 -4.26 4.19
N LEU A 38 -11.09 -4.51 2.96
CA LEU A 38 -11.57 -5.82 2.54
C LEU A 38 -10.42 -6.76 2.13
N LEU A 39 -9.40 -6.22 1.47
CA LEU A 39 -8.25 -6.97 0.96
C LEU A 39 -7.03 -6.06 0.91
N THR A 40 -5.87 -6.59 1.29
CA THR A 40 -4.56 -6.01 1.01
C THR A 40 -3.73 -7.02 0.22
N ASP A 41 -3.14 -6.59 -0.89
CA ASP A 41 -2.24 -7.41 -1.70
C ASP A 41 -0.89 -6.70 -1.88
N ASN A 42 0.20 -7.39 -1.56
CA ASN A 42 1.56 -6.89 -1.71
C ASN A 42 2.27 -7.64 -2.83
N TRP A 43 2.45 -6.96 -3.96
CA TRP A 43 3.07 -7.53 -5.17
C TRP A 43 4.59 -7.66 -5.10
N GLY A 44 5.22 -7.19 -4.02
CA GLY A 44 6.67 -7.18 -3.87
C GLY A 44 7.38 -6.35 -4.94
N ARG A 45 8.65 -6.69 -5.21
CA ARG A 45 9.45 -5.97 -6.20
C ARG A 45 9.09 -6.38 -7.62
N ARG A 46 8.62 -5.41 -8.42
CA ARG A 46 8.35 -5.56 -9.84
C ARG A 46 9.11 -4.53 -10.66
N ARG A 47 9.54 -4.91 -11.86
CA ARG A 47 10.14 -4.00 -12.83
C ARG A 47 9.02 -3.26 -13.57
N LEU A 48 9.00 -1.93 -13.47
CA LEU A 48 8.07 -1.10 -14.24
C LEU A 48 8.42 -1.17 -15.73
N ALA A 49 7.40 -1.04 -16.58
CA ALA A 49 7.57 -1.14 -18.04
C ALA A 49 8.40 0.02 -18.62
N TYR A 50 8.47 1.15 -17.92
CA TYR A 50 9.22 2.35 -18.32
C TYR A 50 9.95 2.95 -17.10
N PRO A 51 11.04 3.72 -17.33
CA PRO A 51 11.74 4.48 -16.29
C PRO A 51 10.94 5.63 -15.70
#